data_AF-A0A1Q7B4T8-F1
#
_entry.id   AF-A0A1Q7B4T8-F1
#
_cell.length_a   1.000
_cell.length_b   1.000
_cell.length_c   1.000
_cell.angle_alpha   90.00
_cell.angle_beta   90.00
_cell.angle_gamma   90.00
#
_symmetry.space_group_name_H-M   'P 1'
#
loop_
_entity.id
_entity.type
_entity.pdbx_description
1 polymer ?
#
loop_
_entity_poly.entity_id
_entity_poly.type
_entity_poly.pdbx_seq_one_letter_code
_entity_poly.pdbx_strand_id
1 'polypeptide(L)'
;MMPVSLSISLTELEKLRNAILETGLKRTNPKSEYELLRIEDRDISIIVYKSGKVVHNDTDASRRVIDKILERERDYDLLLGSDEVGKGEWYGPLVVVCAAITPPDILRLRKIGVKDSKLLARAQIERLASEIIGKGTIYRDVTLMPETYNKMYAEFQREQKSLNDMMAWSHATAINSTLAYVSPG
;
A
#
# COMPACT_ATOMS: atom_id res chain seq x y z
N MET A 1 -11.68 15.38 -9.76
CA MET A 1 -11.10 14.07 -9.37
C MET A 1 -10.63 14.19 -7.93
N MET A 2 -10.63 13.10 -7.16
CA MET A 2 -10.14 13.14 -5.77
C MET A 2 -8.61 13.19 -5.76
N PRO A 3 -7.97 14.06 -4.96
CA PRO A 3 -6.52 14.07 -4.85
C PRO A 3 -5.98 12.72 -4.37
N VAL A 4 -4.87 12.29 -4.97
CA VAL A 4 -4.16 11.07 -4.60
C VAL A 4 -2.83 11.43 -3.95
N SER A 5 -2.41 10.62 -2.99
CA SER A 5 -1.14 10.82 -2.30
C SER A 5 -0.30 9.56 -2.29
N LEU A 6 1.00 9.71 -2.45
CA LEU A 6 1.99 8.64 -2.37
C LEU A 6 3.29 9.16 -1.74
N SER A 7 4.15 8.26 -1.28
CA SER A 7 5.49 8.62 -0.79
C SER A 7 6.50 8.42 -1.92
N ILE A 8 7.45 9.34 -2.06
CA ILE A 8 8.55 9.25 -3.04
C ILE A 8 9.92 9.17 -2.36
N SER A 9 10.87 8.50 -3.01
CA SER A 9 12.27 8.44 -2.58
C SER A 9 13.02 9.74 -2.93
N LEU A 10 14.26 9.89 -2.43
CA LEU A 10 15.14 11.00 -2.82
C LEU A 10 15.44 10.98 -4.32
N THR A 11 15.66 9.80 -4.91
CA THR A 11 15.89 9.64 -6.35
C THR A 11 14.67 10.06 -7.16
N GLU A 12 13.47 9.69 -6.74
CA GLU A 12 12.21 10.10 -7.40
C GLU A 12 11.97 11.62 -7.24
N LEU A 13 12.36 12.22 -6.11
CA LEU A 13 12.32 13.67 -5.90
C LEU A 13 13.29 14.41 -6.83
N GLU A 14 14.49 13.88 -7.04
CA GLU A 14 15.44 14.42 -8.02
C GLU A 14 14.89 14.35 -9.45
N LYS A 15 14.22 13.25 -9.82
CA LYS A 15 13.53 13.13 -11.11
C LYS A 15 12.42 14.15 -11.25
N LEU A 16 11.65 14.40 -10.20
CA LEU A 16 10.62 15.44 -10.20
C LEU A 16 11.26 16.83 -10.41
N ARG A 17 12.37 17.12 -9.74
CA ARG A 17 13.12 18.37 -9.95
C ARG A 17 13.54 18.52 -11.41
N ASN A 18 14.10 17.47 -12.02
CA ASN A 18 14.54 17.51 -13.42
C ASN A 18 13.35 17.67 -14.38
N ALA A 19 12.24 16.95 -14.14
CA ALA A 19 11.03 17.08 -14.93
C ALA A 19 10.48 18.51 -14.91
N ILE A 20 10.52 19.21 -13.77
CA ILE A 20 10.12 20.62 -13.66
C ILE A 20 11.01 21.52 -14.52
N LEU A 21 12.34 21.30 -14.49
CA LEU A 21 13.29 22.08 -15.27
C LEU A 21 13.12 21.89 -16.77
N GLU A 22 12.88 20.66 -17.22
CA GLU A 22 12.70 20.33 -18.64
C GLU A 22 11.36 20.83 -19.22
N THR A 23 10.28 20.70 -18.44
CA THR A 23 8.92 21.01 -18.91
C THR A 23 8.49 22.45 -18.65
N GLY A 24 9.23 23.18 -17.82
CA GLY A 24 8.89 24.55 -17.43
C GLY A 24 7.66 24.65 -16.54
N LEU A 25 7.31 23.57 -15.80
CA LEU A 25 6.15 23.55 -14.90
C LEU A 25 6.19 24.72 -13.92
N LYS A 26 5.08 25.47 -13.85
CA LYS A 26 4.97 26.65 -12.99
C LYS A 26 4.95 26.26 -11.50
N ARG A 27 5.88 26.86 -10.77
CA ARG A 27 5.99 26.72 -9.31
C ARG A 27 5.29 27.88 -8.63
N THR A 28 4.74 27.61 -7.45
CA THR A 28 4.14 28.63 -6.58
C THR A 28 4.76 28.52 -5.19
N ASN A 29 4.57 29.55 -4.36
CA ASN A 29 5.10 29.53 -3.01
C ASN A 29 4.42 28.43 -2.17
N PRO A 30 5.18 27.73 -1.32
CA PRO A 30 4.64 26.94 -0.23
C PRO A 30 3.62 27.74 0.60
N LYS A 31 2.53 27.09 1.02
CA LYS A 31 1.42 27.66 1.81
C LYS A 31 1.52 27.21 3.27
N SER A 32 2.39 26.25 3.56
CA SER A 32 2.68 25.77 4.91
C SER A 32 4.17 25.46 5.08
N GLU A 33 4.65 25.46 6.32
CA GLU A 33 6.05 25.16 6.65
C GLU A 33 6.47 23.71 6.34
N TYR A 34 5.50 22.80 6.21
CA TYR A 34 5.73 21.38 5.94
C TYR A 34 5.93 21.10 4.45
N GLU A 35 5.58 22.04 3.59
CA GLU A 35 5.72 21.91 2.16
C GLU A 35 7.14 22.25 1.72
N LEU A 36 7.71 21.34 0.94
CA LEU A 36 8.98 21.53 0.27
C LEU A 36 8.80 22.27 -1.05
N LEU A 37 7.73 21.94 -1.79
CA LEU A 37 7.47 22.46 -3.13
C LEU A 37 5.97 22.42 -3.43
N ARG A 38 5.48 23.44 -4.14
CA ARG A 38 4.17 23.42 -4.79
C ARG A 38 4.29 23.74 -6.28
N ILE A 39 3.62 22.92 -7.08
CA ILE A 39 3.45 23.08 -8.52
C ILE A 39 1.96 23.33 -8.76
N GLU A 40 1.62 24.46 -9.37
CA GLU A 40 0.27 24.79 -9.83
C GLU A 40 0.42 25.33 -11.26
N ASP A 41 0.10 24.50 -12.25
CA ASP A 41 0.20 24.85 -13.66
C ASP A 41 -0.96 24.26 -14.46
N ARG A 42 -1.84 25.13 -14.96
CA ARG A 42 -3.10 24.74 -15.65
C ARG A 42 -3.93 23.77 -14.80
N ASP A 43 -4.09 22.53 -15.26
CA ASP A 43 -4.83 21.45 -14.61
C ASP A 43 -3.93 20.55 -13.75
N ILE A 44 -2.66 20.90 -13.54
CA ILE A 44 -1.70 20.18 -12.69
C ILE A 44 -1.62 20.88 -11.33
N SER A 45 -1.90 20.14 -10.27
CA SER A 45 -1.56 20.54 -8.90
C SER A 45 -0.79 19.41 -8.24
N ILE A 46 0.44 19.69 -7.82
CA ILE A 46 1.32 18.76 -7.12
C ILE A 46 1.94 19.47 -5.92
N ILE A 47 1.83 18.86 -4.74
CA ILE A 47 2.40 19.35 -3.49
C ILE A 47 3.35 18.29 -2.97
N VAL A 48 4.60 18.70 -2.72
CA VAL A 48 5.63 17.85 -2.12
C VAL A 48 5.88 18.32 -0.70
N TYR A 49 5.80 17.42 0.26
CA TYR A 49 6.08 17.68 1.67
C TYR A 49 7.51 17.30 2.02
N LYS A 50 8.06 17.94 3.06
CA LYS A 50 9.41 17.66 3.59
C LYS A 50 9.60 16.19 4.03
N SER A 51 8.50 15.48 4.32
CA SER A 51 8.51 14.05 4.64
C SER A 51 8.69 13.12 3.43
N GLY A 52 8.70 13.64 2.20
CA GLY A 52 8.70 12.84 0.98
C GLY A 52 7.29 12.43 0.51
N LYS A 53 6.23 12.87 1.20
CA LYS A 53 4.86 12.69 0.70
C LYS A 53 4.59 13.64 -0.48
N VAL A 54 3.98 13.11 -1.53
CA VAL A 54 3.46 13.86 -2.67
C VAL A 54 1.95 13.74 -2.68
N VAL A 55 1.26 14.86 -2.94
CA VAL A 55 -0.18 14.91 -3.18
C VAL A 55 -0.40 15.55 -4.54
N HIS A 56 -1.18 14.92 -5.41
CA HIS A 56 -1.54 15.50 -6.70
C HIS A 56 -3.06 15.42 -6.94
N ASN A 57 -3.58 16.28 -7.82
CA ASN A 57 -5.02 16.40 -8.10
C ASN A 57 -5.59 15.33 -9.05
N ASP A 58 -4.81 14.31 -9.37
CA ASP A 58 -5.21 13.12 -10.13
C ASP A 58 -5.71 13.34 -11.57
N THR A 59 -5.45 14.51 -12.17
CA THR A 59 -5.70 14.75 -13.60
C THR A 59 -4.73 13.96 -14.48
N ASP A 60 -5.09 13.70 -15.75
CA ASP A 60 -4.19 13.00 -16.69
C ASP A 60 -2.84 13.69 -16.83
N ALA A 61 -2.81 15.03 -16.79
CA ALA A 61 -1.59 15.80 -16.83
C ALA A 61 -0.73 15.57 -15.58
N SER A 62 -1.33 15.57 -14.38
CA SER A 62 -0.61 15.25 -13.15
C SER A 62 -0.11 13.81 -13.11
N ARG A 63 -0.92 12.84 -13.56
CA ARG A 63 -0.55 11.42 -13.65
C ARG A 63 0.66 11.21 -14.55
N ARG A 64 0.72 11.87 -15.71
CA ARG A 64 1.90 11.82 -16.59
C ARG A 64 3.18 12.34 -15.91
N VAL A 65 3.09 13.33 -15.03
CA VAL A 65 4.24 13.80 -14.24
C VAL A 65 4.65 12.74 -13.23
N ILE A 66 3.69 12.19 -12.48
CA ILE A 66 3.95 11.11 -11.50
C ILE A 66 4.56 9.88 -12.19
N ASP A 67 4.04 9.46 -13.34
CA ASP A 67 4.53 8.31 -14.09
C ASP A 67 5.99 8.45 -14.55
N LYS A 68 6.43 9.67 -14.84
CA LYS A 68 7.82 9.94 -15.25
C LYS A 68 8.82 9.88 -14.09
N ILE A 69 8.36 10.15 -12.87
CA ILE A 69 9.25 10.23 -11.70
C ILE A 69 9.37 8.91 -10.96
N LEU A 70 8.32 8.08 -10.99
CA LEU A 70 8.29 6.84 -10.19
C LEU A 70 9.27 5.79 -10.71
N GLU A 71 10.00 5.19 -9.78
CA GLU A 71 10.92 4.09 -10.08
C GLU A 71 10.24 2.74 -9.91
N ARG A 72 10.46 1.89 -10.92
CA ARG A 72 10.09 0.48 -10.84
C ARG A 72 11.16 -0.26 -10.05
N GLU A 73 10.75 -0.97 -9.00
CA GLU A 73 11.61 -1.93 -8.32
C GLU A 73 12.05 -3.05 -9.28
N ARG A 74 13.30 -3.50 -9.17
CA ARG A 74 13.87 -4.51 -10.08
C ARG A 74 14.56 -5.68 -9.37
N ASP A 75 14.57 -5.66 -8.04
CA ASP A 75 15.35 -6.61 -7.26
C ASP A 75 14.65 -7.97 -7.15
N TYR A 76 13.34 -8.02 -7.40
CA TYR A 76 12.51 -9.21 -7.23
C TYR A 76 11.46 -9.30 -8.35
N ASP A 77 11.16 -10.52 -8.80
CA ASP A 77 10.08 -10.77 -9.76
C ASP A 77 8.69 -10.80 -9.10
N LEU A 78 8.65 -11.22 -7.83
CA LEU A 78 7.45 -11.37 -7.04
C LEU A 78 7.73 -11.03 -5.57
N LEU A 79 6.83 -10.27 -4.96
CA LEU A 79 6.86 -9.94 -3.54
C LEU A 79 5.60 -10.47 -2.86
N LEU A 80 5.78 -11.18 -1.76
CA LEU A 80 4.69 -11.59 -0.87
C LEU A 80 4.67 -10.67 0.35
N GLY A 81 3.53 -10.02 0.59
CA GLY A 81 3.30 -9.21 1.79
C GLY A 81 2.15 -9.78 2.60
N SER A 82 2.28 -9.83 3.92
CA SER A 82 1.21 -10.30 4.82
C SER A 82 0.94 -9.31 5.94
N ASP A 83 -0.33 -9.17 6.32
CA ASP A 83 -0.78 -8.30 7.41
C ASP A 83 -2.05 -8.87 8.06
N GLU A 84 -2.35 -8.44 9.29
CA GLU A 84 -3.48 -8.92 10.08
C GLU A 84 -4.44 -7.83 10.57
N VAL A 85 -5.71 -8.20 10.74
CA VAL A 85 -6.74 -7.36 11.37
C VAL A 85 -7.57 -8.20 12.35
N GLY A 86 -8.15 -7.55 13.37
CA GLY A 86 -8.93 -8.23 14.41
C GLY A 86 -8.11 -8.66 15.63
N LYS A 87 -6.79 -8.45 15.64
CA LYS A 87 -5.97 -8.66 16.83
C LYS A 87 -6.34 -7.64 17.91
N GLY A 88 -6.76 -8.13 19.08
CA GLY A 88 -7.15 -7.29 20.21
C GLY A 88 -8.57 -6.74 20.12
N GLU A 89 -9.29 -7.03 19.03
CA GLU A 89 -10.73 -6.81 18.95
C GLU A 89 -11.45 -7.88 19.77
N TRP A 90 -12.42 -7.46 20.58
CA TRP A 90 -13.21 -8.39 21.39
C TRP A 90 -14.23 -9.16 20.56
N TYR A 91 -14.73 -8.55 19.47
CA TYR A 91 -15.72 -9.11 18.58
C TYR A 91 -15.16 -9.29 17.17
N GLY A 92 -15.57 -10.38 16.51
CA GLY A 92 -15.25 -10.65 15.12
C GLY A 92 -14.05 -11.59 14.92
N PRO A 93 -13.73 -11.91 13.67
CA PRO A 93 -12.64 -12.82 13.35
C PRO A 93 -11.28 -12.14 13.48
N LEU A 94 -10.25 -12.94 13.74
CA LEU A 94 -8.87 -12.59 13.38
C LEU A 94 -8.66 -13.00 11.92
N VAL A 95 -8.25 -12.05 11.09
CA VAL A 95 -8.01 -12.29 9.66
C VAL A 95 -6.57 -11.94 9.33
N VAL A 96 -5.82 -12.90 8.79
CA VAL A 96 -4.49 -12.69 8.24
C VAL A 96 -4.57 -12.84 6.73
N VAL A 97 -4.06 -11.88 5.98
CA VAL A 97 -4.04 -11.94 4.51
C VAL A 97 -2.61 -11.87 4.02
N CYS A 98 -2.28 -12.67 3.02
CA CYS A 98 -1.06 -12.54 2.23
C CYS A 98 -1.41 -12.23 0.78
N ALA A 99 -0.81 -11.18 0.22
CA ALA A 99 -0.95 -10.80 -1.18
C ALA A 99 0.37 -11.01 -1.93
N ALA A 100 0.25 -11.44 -3.19
CA ALA A 100 1.36 -11.56 -4.12
C ALA A 100 1.30 -10.44 -5.15
N ILE A 101 2.38 -9.66 -5.26
CA ILE A 101 2.46 -8.50 -6.15
C ILE A 101 3.76 -8.52 -6.94
N THR A 102 3.68 -8.07 -8.19
CA THR A 102 4.84 -7.89 -9.07
C THR A 102 5.35 -6.45 -8.99
N PRO A 103 6.56 -6.12 -9.47
CA PRO A 103 7.01 -4.72 -9.49
C PRO A 103 6.10 -3.75 -10.26
N PRO A 104 5.45 -4.14 -11.38
CA PRO A 104 4.38 -3.33 -11.98
C PRO A 104 3.19 -3.10 -11.04
N ASP A 105 2.79 -4.09 -10.23
CA ASP A 105 1.73 -3.92 -9.25
C ASP A 105 2.12 -2.92 -8.17
N ILE A 106 3.35 -2.97 -7.65
CA ILE A 106 3.83 -2.00 -6.65
C ILE A 106 3.65 -0.57 -7.17
N LEU A 107 4.07 -0.29 -8.40
CA LEU A 107 3.87 1.01 -9.04
C LEU A 107 2.40 1.37 -9.16
N ARG A 108 1.56 0.44 -9.62
CA ARG A 108 0.11 0.65 -9.74
C ARG A 108 -0.52 0.98 -8.39
N LEU A 109 -0.21 0.21 -7.35
CA LEU A 109 -0.74 0.38 -6.00
C LEU A 109 -0.34 1.75 -5.40
N ARG A 110 0.92 2.17 -5.60
CA ARG A 110 1.38 3.52 -5.22
C ARG A 110 0.57 4.61 -5.93
N LYS A 111 0.34 4.46 -7.24
CA LYS A 111 -0.39 5.45 -8.07
C LYS A 111 -1.86 5.61 -7.68
N ILE A 112 -2.52 4.56 -7.20
CA ILE A 112 -3.93 4.62 -6.78
C ILE A 112 -4.09 5.09 -5.33
N GLY A 113 -2.98 5.25 -4.61
CA GLY A 113 -2.90 5.80 -3.26
C GLY A 113 -2.92 4.77 -2.13
N VAL A 114 -2.51 3.52 -2.40
CA VAL A 114 -2.29 2.51 -1.34
C VAL A 114 -1.18 2.99 -0.41
N LYS A 115 -1.46 2.93 0.89
CA LYS A 115 -0.61 3.33 2.02
C LYS A 115 -1.18 2.71 3.29
N ASP A 116 -0.59 3.03 4.44
CA ASP A 116 -1.09 2.60 5.75
C ASP A 116 -2.60 2.87 5.87
N SER A 117 -3.37 1.81 6.14
CA SER A 117 -4.83 1.83 6.22
C SER A 117 -5.34 2.73 7.33
N LYS A 118 -4.53 2.98 8.37
CA LYS A 118 -4.83 3.93 9.46
C LYS A 118 -4.92 5.38 8.96
N LEU A 119 -4.33 5.68 7.80
CA LEU A 119 -4.35 7.00 7.16
C LEU A 119 -5.42 7.11 6.09
N LEU A 120 -6.32 6.13 5.96
CA LEU A 120 -7.36 6.06 4.95
C LEU A 120 -8.75 6.15 5.62
N ALA A 121 -9.62 6.96 5.03
CA ALA A 121 -11.04 6.96 5.40
C ALA A 121 -11.73 5.68 4.87
N ARG A 122 -12.83 5.26 5.50
CA ARG A 122 -13.54 4.02 5.13
C ARG A 122 -13.91 3.96 3.64
N ALA A 123 -14.44 5.05 3.07
CA ALA A 123 -14.77 5.12 1.66
C ALA A 123 -13.54 4.93 0.74
N GLN A 124 -12.35 5.35 1.18
CA GLN A 124 -11.11 5.12 0.44
C GLN A 124 -10.67 3.66 0.53
N ILE A 125 -10.82 3.02 1.70
CA ILE A 125 -10.53 1.59 1.89
C ILE A 125 -11.43 0.75 0.98
N GLU A 126 -12.75 0.99 0.97
CA GLU A 126 -13.70 0.26 0.12
C GLU A 126 -13.38 0.42 -1.38
N ARG A 127 -13.06 1.65 -1.81
CA ARG A 127 -12.64 1.94 -3.18
C ARG A 127 -11.34 1.21 -3.54
N LEU A 128 -10.32 1.31 -2.70
CA LEU A 128 -9.02 0.68 -2.94
C LEU A 128 -9.13 -0.84 -2.94
N ALA A 129 -9.87 -1.44 -2.00
CA ALA A 129 -10.11 -2.88 -1.97
C ALA A 129 -10.77 -3.36 -3.27
N SER A 130 -11.81 -2.65 -3.73
CA SER A 130 -12.47 -2.97 -5.01
C SER A 130 -11.51 -2.88 -6.20
N GLU A 131 -10.62 -1.87 -6.21
CA GLU A 131 -9.64 -1.67 -7.28
C GLU A 131 -8.50 -2.70 -7.24
N ILE A 132 -8.04 -3.09 -6.06
CA ILE A 132 -6.99 -4.10 -5.85
C ILE A 132 -7.52 -5.48 -6.29
N ILE A 133 -8.67 -5.88 -5.77
CA ILE A 133 -9.28 -7.18 -6.06
C ILE A 133 -9.75 -7.23 -7.52
N GLY A 134 -10.40 -6.17 -8.02
CA GLY A 134 -10.90 -6.09 -9.39
C GLY A 134 -9.80 -6.11 -10.45
N LYS A 135 -8.56 -5.80 -10.10
CA LYS A 135 -7.37 -5.94 -10.97
C LYS A 135 -6.71 -7.32 -10.88
N GLY A 136 -7.28 -8.24 -10.11
CA GLY A 136 -6.79 -9.62 -10.02
C GLY A 136 -5.54 -9.77 -9.17
N THR A 137 -5.29 -8.86 -8.20
CA THR A 137 -4.22 -9.07 -7.22
C THR A 137 -4.46 -10.40 -6.51
N ILE A 138 -3.47 -11.28 -6.55
CA ILE A 138 -3.54 -12.61 -5.95
C ILE A 138 -3.39 -12.47 -4.44
N TYR A 139 -4.26 -13.12 -3.68
CA TYR A 139 -4.14 -13.20 -2.23
C TYR A 139 -4.72 -14.51 -1.68
N ARG A 140 -4.28 -14.86 -0.47
CA ARG A 140 -4.87 -15.90 0.38
C ARG A 140 -5.01 -15.39 1.79
N ASP A 141 -6.03 -15.88 2.48
CA ASP A 141 -6.30 -15.51 3.87
C ASP A 141 -6.37 -16.72 4.79
N VAL A 142 -6.12 -16.44 6.07
CA VAL A 142 -6.45 -17.31 7.20
C VAL A 142 -7.44 -16.53 8.05
N THR A 143 -8.71 -16.94 7.98
CA THR A 143 -9.80 -16.34 8.75
C THR A 143 -10.15 -17.24 9.94
N LEU A 144 -9.84 -16.76 11.14
CA LEU A 144 -10.17 -17.42 12.40
C LEU A 144 -11.42 -16.76 13.00
N MET A 145 -12.58 -17.35 12.74
CA MET A 145 -13.83 -16.99 13.42
C MET A 145 -13.71 -17.23 14.93
N PRO A 146 -14.48 -16.52 15.78
CA PRO A 146 -14.35 -16.60 17.24
C PRO A 146 -14.28 -18.02 17.83
N GLU A 147 -15.11 -18.95 17.35
CA GLU A 147 -15.04 -20.36 17.78
C GLU A 147 -13.72 -21.04 17.41
N THR A 148 -13.31 -20.93 16.14
CA THR A 148 -12.05 -21.51 15.65
C THR A 148 -10.85 -20.89 16.36
N TYR A 149 -10.85 -19.56 16.53
CA TYR A 149 -9.85 -18.82 17.28
C TYR A 149 -9.71 -19.35 18.70
N ASN A 150 -10.82 -19.45 19.45
CA ASN A 150 -10.79 -19.91 20.85
C ASN A 150 -10.29 -21.35 20.97
N LYS A 151 -10.75 -22.24 20.08
CA LYS A 151 -10.31 -23.64 20.05
C LYS A 151 -8.80 -23.73 19.78
N MET A 152 -8.34 -23.05 18.75
CA MET A 152 -6.93 -23.06 18.34
C MET A 152 -6.04 -22.41 19.40
N TYR A 153 -6.48 -21.33 20.03
CA TYR A 153 -5.73 -20.69 21.11
C TYR A 153 -5.60 -21.62 22.32
N ALA A 154 -6.65 -22.36 22.68
CA ALA A 154 -6.58 -23.37 23.74
C ALA A 154 -5.65 -24.55 23.39
N GLU A 155 -5.50 -24.91 22.11
CA GLU A 155 -4.51 -25.87 21.63
C GLU A 155 -3.08 -25.34 21.83
N PHE A 156 -2.83 -24.09 21.42
CA PHE A 156 -1.53 -23.45 21.58
C PHE A 156 -1.14 -23.30 23.06
N GLN A 157 -2.09 -22.91 23.92
CA GLN A 157 -1.83 -22.78 25.36
C GLN A 157 -1.44 -24.11 26.03
N ARG A 158 -2.02 -25.24 25.58
CA ARG A 158 -1.62 -26.58 26.06
C ARG A 158 -0.17 -26.93 25.73
N GLU A 159 0.37 -26.35 24.65
CA GLU A 159 1.77 -26.46 24.25
C GLU A 159 2.65 -25.35 24.84
N GLN A 160 2.15 -24.58 25.81
CA GLN A 160 2.82 -23.41 26.39
C GLN A 160 3.15 -22.30 25.37
N LYS A 161 2.39 -22.24 24.27
CA LYS A 161 2.51 -21.20 23.24
C LYS A 161 1.56 -20.03 23.49
N SER A 162 1.96 -18.87 23.00
CA SER A 162 1.28 -17.59 23.15
C SER A 162 0.41 -17.23 21.95
N LEU A 163 -0.33 -16.12 22.05
CA LEU A 163 -1.08 -15.56 20.92
C LEU A 163 -0.14 -15.19 19.76
N ASN A 164 1.08 -14.73 20.08
CA ASN A 164 2.05 -14.38 19.05
C ASN A 164 2.48 -15.60 18.24
N ASP A 165 2.54 -16.78 18.85
CA ASP A 165 2.84 -18.03 18.14
C ASP A 165 1.69 -18.42 17.20
N MET A 166 0.44 -18.25 17.63
CA MET A 166 -0.74 -18.51 16.80
C MET A 166 -0.82 -17.53 15.62
N MET A 167 -0.47 -16.26 15.84
CA MET A 167 -0.35 -15.29 14.75
C MET A 167 0.79 -15.64 13.80
N ALA A 168 1.98 -15.95 14.32
CA ALA A 168 3.12 -16.36 13.49
C ALA A 168 2.76 -17.57 12.61
N TRP A 169 2.05 -18.55 13.16
CA TRP A 169 1.49 -19.67 12.40
C TRP A 169 0.50 -19.21 11.33
N SER A 170 -0.38 -18.26 11.64
CA SER A 170 -1.39 -17.75 10.70
C SER A 170 -0.74 -17.02 9.53
N HIS A 171 0.28 -16.19 9.78
CA HIS A 171 1.08 -15.55 8.73
C HIS A 171 1.82 -16.58 7.88
N ALA A 172 2.52 -17.54 8.51
CA ALA A 172 3.23 -18.59 7.78
C ALA A 172 2.26 -19.41 6.89
N THR A 173 1.07 -19.70 7.39
CA THR A 173 0.03 -20.43 6.64
C THR A 173 -0.48 -19.63 5.45
N ALA A 174 -0.77 -18.34 5.62
CA ALA A 174 -1.22 -17.47 4.53
C ALA A 174 -0.12 -17.29 3.46
N ILE A 175 1.13 -17.10 3.88
CA ILE A 175 2.30 -16.96 2.99
C ILE A 175 2.50 -18.25 2.20
N ASN A 176 2.55 -19.41 2.86
CA ASN A 176 2.75 -20.70 2.20
C ASN A 176 1.63 -21.02 1.21
N SER A 177 0.38 -20.73 1.58
CA SER A 177 -0.78 -20.92 0.70
C SER A 177 -0.72 -20.01 -0.53
N THR A 178 -0.25 -18.77 -0.36
CA THR A 178 -0.07 -17.83 -1.46
C THR A 178 1.09 -18.26 -2.36
N LEU A 179 2.22 -18.65 -1.78
CA LEU A 179 3.41 -19.13 -2.49
C LEU A 179 3.09 -20.37 -3.34
N ALA A 180 2.40 -21.35 -2.77
CA ALA A 180 2.00 -22.56 -3.49
C ALA A 180 1.06 -22.27 -4.67
N TYR A 181 0.28 -21.20 -4.59
CA TYR A 181 -0.62 -20.80 -5.67
C TYR A 181 0.10 -20.07 -6.81
N VAL A 182 1.08 -19.22 -6.51
CA VAL A 182 1.81 -18.42 -7.51
C VAL A 182 3.02 -19.13 -8.09
N SER A 183 3.53 -20.16 -7.40
CA SER A 183 4.63 -21.00 -7.85
C SER A 183 4.29 -22.48 -7.64
N PRO A 184 3.29 -23.03 -8.36
CA PRO A 184 3.05 -24.46 -8.38
C PRO A 184 4.30 -25.12 -8.98
N GLY A 185 4.95 -25.98 -8.19
CA GLY A 185 6.16 -26.69 -8.60
C GLY A 185 5.97 -27.62 -9.80
#